data_AF-A0A378UCC8-F1
#
_entry.id   AF-A0A378UCC8-F1
#
_cell.length_a   1.000
_cell.length_b   1.000
_cell.length_c   1.000
_cell.angle_alpha   90.00
_cell.angle_beta   90.00
_cell.angle_gamma   90.00
#
_symmetry.space_group_name_H-M   'P 1'
#
loop_
_entity.id
_entity.type
_entity.pdbx_description
1 polymer ?
#
loop_
_entity_poly.entity_id
_entity_poly.type
_entity_poly.pdbx_seq_one_letter_code
_entity_poly.pdbx_strand_id
1 'polypeptide(L)'
;MVYWQDWMSFSLSSFHSRPWTIDYRKPGYQRRLESHSLAVPEVQQLIRKENIPHFSCDITDIRGISASKSMDHDIRDIDEFPVLRCRELAEPVTEEHLRKNMRHWELRLDRMLFAEYPWAERRLYWLNDGGSHHFGAARYQACRLGIAVPLTGRLCRYGVNVPMISAIRQQWHLFAIPADELFGSFFDAMNAFECPFGNSGLPRHMHDTDKSGVALKTGLA
;
A
#
# COMPACT_ATOMS: atom_id res chain seq x y z
N MET A 1 4.85 -0.99 -1.05
CA MET A 1 4.13 -0.37 0.09
C MET A 1 2.81 -1.08 0.25
N VAL A 2 2.43 -1.48 1.47
CA VAL A 2 1.17 -2.20 1.73
C VAL A 2 -0.01 -1.23 1.80
N TYR A 3 -1.08 -1.52 1.06
CA TYR A 3 -2.29 -0.68 0.98
C TYR A 3 -3.38 -1.20 1.92
N TRP A 4 -3.20 -0.99 3.23
CA TRP A 4 -4.19 -1.36 4.25
C TRP A 4 -5.52 -0.61 4.10
N GLN A 5 -5.50 0.60 3.54
CA GLN A 5 -6.68 1.43 3.33
C GLN A 5 -7.66 0.86 2.29
N ASP A 6 -7.18 -0.03 1.42
CA ASP A 6 -7.99 -0.68 0.38
C ASP A 6 -8.29 -2.14 0.73
N TRP A 7 -7.97 -2.57 1.96
CA TRP A 7 -8.19 -3.95 2.35
C TRP A 7 -9.68 -4.26 2.39
N MET A 8 -10.07 -5.31 1.65
CA MET A 8 -11.47 -5.72 1.44
C MET A 8 -12.38 -4.65 0.79
N SER A 9 -11.84 -3.55 0.25
CA SER A 9 -12.66 -2.52 -0.40
C SER A 9 -13.16 -2.93 -1.79
N PHE A 10 -12.55 -3.96 -2.39
CA PHE A 10 -12.92 -4.53 -3.68
C PHE A 10 -13.14 -6.04 -3.57
N SER A 11 -14.18 -6.53 -4.23
CA SER A 11 -14.43 -7.95 -4.40
C SER A 11 -13.43 -8.53 -5.41
N LEU A 12 -12.52 -9.38 -4.95
CA LEU A 12 -11.65 -10.18 -5.83
C LEU A 12 -12.26 -11.55 -6.17
N SER A 13 -13.50 -11.82 -5.73
CA SER A 13 -14.19 -13.11 -5.95
C SER A 13 -15.49 -12.91 -6.72
N SER A 14 -15.63 -13.59 -7.85
CA SER A 14 -16.64 -13.39 -8.90
C SER A 14 -18.12 -13.61 -8.54
N PHE A 15 -18.52 -13.65 -7.27
CA PHE A 15 -19.92 -13.81 -6.89
C PHE A 15 -20.25 -12.97 -5.64
N HIS A 16 -20.95 -11.85 -5.85
CA HIS A 16 -21.78 -11.13 -4.87
C HIS A 16 -21.14 -10.66 -3.55
N SER A 17 -19.83 -10.74 -3.34
CA SER A 17 -19.22 -10.25 -2.09
C SER A 17 -19.26 -8.72 -2.04
N ARG A 18 -19.94 -8.20 -1.01
CA ARG A 18 -19.98 -6.77 -0.73
C ARG A 18 -18.62 -6.33 -0.15
N PRO A 19 -18.26 -5.05 -0.26
CA PRO A 19 -17.07 -4.53 0.42
C PRO A 19 -17.06 -4.89 1.90
N TRP A 20 -15.87 -5.12 2.45
CA TRP A 20 -15.64 -5.46 3.87
C TRP A 20 -16.40 -6.70 4.32
N THR A 21 -16.52 -7.69 3.43
CA THR A 21 -17.05 -9.01 3.76
C THR A 21 -15.98 -10.09 3.60
N ILE A 22 -16.11 -11.14 4.41
CA ILE A 22 -15.31 -12.36 4.33
C ILE A 22 -16.19 -13.51 3.84
N ASP A 23 -15.59 -14.49 3.15
CA ASP A 23 -16.23 -15.79 2.92
C ASP A 23 -16.12 -16.59 4.22
N TYR A 24 -17.23 -16.56 4.97
CA TYR A 24 -17.36 -17.17 6.29
C TYR A 24 -17.94 -18.57 6.17
N ARG A 25 -17.21 -19.52 6.72
CA ARG A 25 -17.51 -20.94 6.77
C ARG A 25 -17.88 -21.31 8.20
N LYS A 26 -19.04 -21.92 8.40
CA LYS A 26 -19.47 -22.41 9.72
C LYS A 26 -20.20 -23.74 9.61
N PRO A 27 -20.25 -24.55 10.68
CA PRO A 27 -21.00 -25.82 10.66
C PRO A 27 -22.47 -25.60 10.34
N GLY A 28 -22.93 -26.32 9.32
CA GLY A 28 -24.32 -26.39 8.88
C GLY A 28 -25.05 -27.62 9.41
N TYR A 29 -26.22 -27.90 8.83
CA TYR A 29 -27.14 -28.94 9.32
C TYR A 29 -26.54 -30.35 9.29
N GLN A 30 -25.61 -30.61 8.37
CA GLN A 30 -24.92 -31.89 8.20
C GLN A 30 -23.51 -31.92 8.82
N ARG A 31 -23.20 -31.01 9.76
CA ARG A 31 -21.84 -30.84 10.33
C ARG A 31 -20.74 -30.65 9.27
N ARG A 32 -21.14 -30.14 8.10
CA ARG A 32 -20.24 -29.69 7.05
C ARG A 32 -20.20 -28.18 7.09
N LEU A 33 -19.04 -27.61 6.75
CA LEU A 33 -18.92 -26.16 6.66
C LEU A 33 -19.70 -25.61 5.46
N GLU A 34 -20.68 -24.75 5.74
CA GLU A 34 -21.46 -24.00 4.75
C GLU A 34 -20.87 -22.60 4.55
N SER A 35 -20.98 -22.05 3.34
CA SER A 35 -20.46 -20.71 2.99
C SER A 35 -21.50 -19.62 3.18
N HIS A 36 -21.06 -18.51 3.77
CA HIS A 36 -21.84 -17.31 3.98
C HIS A 36 -20.97 -16.08 3.73
N SER A 37 -21.57 -15.00 3.25
CA SER A 37 -20.91 -13.69 3.30
C SER A 37 -21.13 -13.08 4.68
N LEU A 38 -20.05 -12.75 5.39
CA LEU A 38 -20.12 -12.08 6.68
C LEU A 38 -19.47 -10.71 6.59
N ALA A 39 -20.19 -9.67 6.99
CA ALA A 39 -19.64 -8.32 7.07
C ALA A 39 -18.72 -8.17 8.29
N VAL A 40 -17.57 -7.53 8.08
CA VAL A 40 -16.60 -7.15 9.11
C VAL A 40 -16.44 -5.62 9.05
N PRO A 41 -17.41 -4.87 9.59
CA PRO A 41 -17.45 -3.41 9.48
C PRO A 41 -16.23 -2.71 10.10
N GLU A 42 -15.55 -3.35 11.04
CA GLU A 42 -14.31 -2.88 11.64
C GLU A 42 -13.20 -2.68 10.59
N VAL A 43 -13.18 -3.51 9.53
CA VAL A 43 -12.21 -3.39 8.43
C VAL A 43 -12.40 -2.09 7.66
N GLN A 44 -13.65 -1.65 7.47
CA GLN A 44 -13.95 -0.38 6.79
C GLN A 44 -13.29 0.80 7.48
N GLN A 45 -13.21 0.76 8.82
CA GLN A 45 -12.65 1.84 9.63
C GLN A 45 -11.23 1.54 10.11
N LEU A 46 -10.60 0.47 9.63
CA LEU A 46 -9.27 0.03 10.06
C LEU A 46 -8.23 1.13 9.84
N ILE A 47 -8.30 1.79 8.69
CA ILE A 47 -7.45 2.92 8.34
C ILE A 47 -8.28 4.20 8.29
N ARG A 48 -7.81 5.21 9.01
CA ARG A 48 -8.33 6.57 8.90
C ARG A 48 -7.53 7.32 7.86
N LYS A 49 -8.22 8.17 7.11
CA LYS A 49 -7.62 9.09 6.14
C LYS A 49 -7.98 10.52 6.51
N GLU A 50 -6.97 11.35 6.70
CA GLU A 50 -7.08 12.78 6.88
C GLU A 50 -6.54 13.46 5.60
N ASN A 51 -7.23 14.49 5.12
CA ASN A 51 -6.76 15.30 4.00
C ASN A 51 -6.34 16.67 4.52
N ILE A 52 -5.07 16.99 4.39
CA ILE A 52 -4.48 18.26 4.82
C ILE A 52 -4.24 19.11 3.58
N PRO A 53 -5.00 20.20 3.37
CA PRO A 53 -4.75 21.14 2.28
C PRO A 53 -3.52 22.00 2.58
N HIS A 54 -2.87 22.52 1.54
CA HIS A 54 -1.71 23.42 1.66
C HIS A 54 -0.57 22.86 2.53
N PHE A 55 -0.37 21.55 2.49
CA PHE A 55 0.77 20.91 3.12
C PHE A 55 2.05 21.33 2.40
N SER A 56 3.09 21.66 3.18
CA SER A 56 4.41 21.98 2.66
C SER A 56 5.48 21.06 3.25
N CYS A 57 6.44 20.69 2.42
CA CYS A 57 7.63 19.91 2.81
C CYS A 57 8.80 20.29 1.92
N ASP A 58 10.00 19.89 2.30
CA ASP A 58 11.16 19.96 1.42
C ASP A 58 11.18 18.76 0.47
N ILE A 59 11.72 18.92 -0.74
CA ILE A 59 11.88 17.79 -1.69
C ILE A 59 12.63 16.61 -1.07
N THR A 60 13.56 16.86 -0.13
CA THR A 60 14.37 15.84 0.53
C THR A 60 13.59 15.07 1.60
N ASP A 61 12.45 15.59 2.08
CA ASP A 61 11.54 14.89 3.00
C ASP A 61 10.80 13.74 2.31
N ILE A 62 10.63 13.83 0.99
CA ILE A 62 9.95 12.80 0.20
C ILE A 62 10.90 11.63 0.00
N ARG A 63 10.54 10.46 0.54
CA ARG A 63 11.38 9.25 0.49
C ARG A 63 10.86 8.20 -0.47
N GLY A 64 9.67 8.40 -1.02
CA GLY A 64 9.08 7.49 -2.00
C GLY A 64 8.28 8.21 -3.07
N ILE A 65 8.09 7.51 -4.18
CA ILE A 65 7.21 7.93 -5.27
C ILE A 65 6.26 6.74 -5.53
N SER A 66 5.00 7.02 -5.77
CA SER A 66 3.97 5.99 -6.03
C SER A 66 3.17 6.36 -7.27
N ALA A 67 2.61 5.33 -7.93
CA ALA A 67 1.79 5.42 -9.15
C ALA A 67 2.51 5.92 -10.41
N SER A 68 3.84 5.95 -10.42
CA SER A 68 4.60 6.46 -11.57
C SER A 68 4.75 5.40 -12.65
N LYS A 69 4.52 5.80 -13.91
CA LYS A 69 4.70 4.99 -15.12
C LYS A 69 6.12 4.44 -15.31
N SER A 70 7.11 5.01 -14.62
CA SER A 70 8.52 4.64 -14.72
C SER A 70 9.03 3.80 -13.53
N MET A 71 8.16 3.36 -12.62
CA MET A 71 8.56 2.62 -11.41
C MET A 71 8.01 1.19 -11.36
N ASP A 72 8.48 0.36 -12.29
CA ASP A 72 8.38 -1.11 -12.21
C ASP A 72 9.60 -1.73 -11.51
N HIS A 73 10.37 -0.93 -10.75
CA HIS A 73 11.68 -1.35 -10.25
C HIS A 73 11.77 -1.30 -8.73
N ASP A 74 12.31 -2.39 -8.18
CA ASP A 74 12.60 -2.62 -6.77
C ASP A 74 13.82 -1.80 -6.32
N ILE A 75 13.76 -0.49 -6.52
CA ILE A 75 14.82 0.42 -6.09
C ILE A 75 14.63 0.61 -4.60
N ARG A 76 15.53 0.05 -3.80
CA ARG A 76 15.48 0.07 -2.33
C ARG A 76 15.56 1.48 -1.77
N ASP A 77 16.17 2.41 -2.50
CA ASP A 77 16.25 3.82 -2.12
C ASP A 77 15.90 4.75 -3.30
N ILE A 78 15.11 5.79 -3.04
CA ILE A 78 14.85 6.86 -4.01
C ILE A 78 16.15 7.54 -4.49
N ASP A 79 17.21 7.48 -3.69
CA ASP A 79 18.53 8.04 -4.01
C ASP A 79 19.35 7.23 -5.01
N GLU A 80 19.09 5.93 -5.18
CA GLU A 80 19.78 5.09 -6.17
C GLU A 80 19.19 5.26 -7.58
N PHE A 81 17.90 5.58 -7.66
CA PHE A 81 17.17 5.69 -8.93
C PHE A 81 17.82 6.67 -9.91
N PRO A 82 18.21 7.90 -9.51
CA PRO A 82 18.76 8.87 -10.45
C PRO A 82 20.10 8.45 -11.02
N VAL A 83 20.95 7.81 -10.22
CA VAL A 83 22.27 7.33 -10.65
C VAL A 83 22.14 6.15 -11.61
N LEU A 84 21.20 5.23 -11.35
CA LEU A 84 21.04 4.02 -12.15
C LEU A 84 20.25 4.22 -13.44
N ARG A 85 19.29 5.15 -13.45
CA ARG A 85 18.27 5.24 -14.53
C ARG A 85 18.16 6.58 -15.22
N CYS A 86 18.58 7.68 -14.58
CA CYS A 86 18.55 9.00 -15.21
C CYS A 86 19.80 9.82 -14.90
N ARG A 87 20.98 9.20 -15.05
CA ARG A 87 22.28 9.81 -14.75
C ARG A 87 22.48 11.14 -15.50
N GLU A 88 22.05 11.21 -16.75
CA GLU A 88 22.11 12.43 -17.57
C GLU A 88 21.27 13.58 -17.03
N LEU A 89 20.23 13.29 -16.24
CA LEU A 89 19.44 14.30 -15.52
C LEU A 89 20.02 14.61 -14.15
N ALA A 90 20.68 13.64 -13.51
CA ALA A 90 21.27 13.79 -12.18
C ALA A 90 22.63 14.53 -12.21
N GLU A 91 23.41 14.33 -13.27
CA GLU A 91 24.75 14.90 -13.47
C GLU A 91 24.74 15.96 -14.60
N PRO A 92 25.46 17.09 -14.46
CA PRO A 92 26.27 17.46 -13.30
C PRO A 92 25.38 17.90 -12.13
N VAL A 93 25.91 17.78 -10.91
CA VAL A 93 25.24 18.25 -9.69
C VAL A 93 25.49 19.74 -9.53
N THR A 94 24.59 20.56 -10.09
CA THR A 94 24.64 22.03 -10.03
C THR A 94 23.25 22.61 -9.78
N GLU A 95 23.20 23.83 -9.25
CA GLU A 95 21.93 24.53 -9.02
C GLU A 95 21.17 24.77 -10.34
N GLU A 96 21.87 25.08 -11.43
CA GLU A 96 21.23 25.27 -12.74
C GLU A 96 20.55 23.99 -13.23
N HIS A 97 21.20 22.84 -13.04
CA HIS A 97 20.62 21.57 -13.45
C HIS A 97 19.43 21.17 -12.58
N LEU A 98 19.51 21.45 -11.28
CA LEU A 98 18.38 21.34 -10.35
C LEU A 98 17.19 22.19 -10.84
N ARG A 99 17.41 23.47 -11.16
CA ARG A 99 16.36 24.37 -11.66
C ARG A 99 15.77 23.86 -12.97
N LYS A 100 16.59 23.32 -13.87
CA LYS A 100 16.11 22.72 -15.14
C LYS A 100 15.19 21.53 -14.88
N ASN A 101 15.58 20.61 -14.00
CA ASN A 101 14.76 19.46 -13.63
C ASN A 101 13.44 19.89 -12.98
N MET A 102 13.49 20.88 -12.08
CA MET A 102 12.30 21.40 -11.40
C MET A 102 11.31 22.12 -12.33
N ARG A 103 11.72 22.49 -13.55
CA ARG A 103 10.83 23.10 -14.55
C ARG A 103 10.08 22.07 -15.41
N HIS A 104 10.32 20.78 -15.21
CA HIS A 104 9.65 19.76 -16.02
C HIS A 104 8.15 19.70 -15.73
N TRP A 105 7.34 19.79 -16.79
CA TRP A 105 5.88 19.95 -16.69
C TRP A 105 5.17 18.76 -16.02
N GLU A 106 5.73 17.54 -16.10
CA GLU A 106 5.15 16.36 -15.44
C GLU A 106 5.26 16.41 -13.91
N LEU A 107 6.09 17.29 -13.34
CA LEU A 107 6.16 17.48 -11.90
C LEU A 107 4.90 18.10 -11.32
N ARG A 108 4.16 18.90 -12.12
CA ARG A 108 2.87 19.49 -11.75
C ARG A 108 2.90 20.13 -10.37
N LEU A 109 3.91 20.98 -10.14
CA LEU A 109 4.21 21.59 -8.84
C LEU A 109 3.01 22.39 -8.27
N ASP A 110 2.10 22.84 -9.12
CA ASP A 110 0.87 23.55 -8.78
C ASP A 110 -0.21 22.67 -8.11
N ARG A 111 -0.11 21.34 -8.26
CA ARG A 111 -1.15 20.39 -7.83
C ARG A 111 -0.56 19.11 -7.25
N MET A 112 0.54 19.24 -6.50
CA MET A 112 1.19 18.09 -5.89
C MET A 112 0.25 17.37 -4.91
N LEU A 113 0.31 16.04 -4.95
CA LEU A 113 -0.41 15.17 -4.04
C LEU A 113 0.61 14.31 -3.29
N PHE A 114 0.53 14.35 -1.97
CA PHE A 114 1.37 13.57 -1.09
C PHE A 114 0.54 12.53 -0.35
N ALA A 115 1.20 11.46 0.06
CA ALA A 115 0.63 10.49 0.96
C ALA A 115 1.61 10.12 2.07
N GLU A 116 1.13 10.12 3.30
CA GLU A 116 1.89 9.71 4.47
C GLU A 116 1.33 8.41 5.02
N TYR A 117 2.18 7.39 5.07
CA TYR A 117 1.88 6.06 5.58
C TYR A 117 2.80 5.76 6.76
N PRO A 118 2.35 5.91 8.01
CA PRO A 118 3.18 5.73 9.19
C PRO A 118 3.81 4.34 9.32
N TRP A 119 3.19 3.33 8.72
CA TRP A 119 3.68 1.93 8.70
C TRP A 119 4.64 1.64 7.54
N ALA A 120 4.83 2.56 6.60
CA ALA A 120 5.78 2.39 5.52
C ALA A 120 7.16 2.94 5.94
N GLU A 121 8.23 2.24 5.59
CA GLU A 121 9.61 2.64 5.88
C GLU A 121 9.92 4.07 5.43
N ARG A 122 9.48 4.43 4.22
CA ARG A 122 9.71 5.75 3.61
C ARG A 122 8.77 6.83 4.13
N ARG A 123 7.67 6.47 4.80
CA ARG A 123 6.64 7.35 5.37
C ARG A 123 5.96 8.31 4.39
N LEU A 124 6.68 9.27 3.80
CA LEU A 124 6.16 10.31 2.90
C LEU A 124 6.43 9.99 1.43
N TYR A 125 5.36 9.96 0.65
CA TYR A 125 5.38 9.65 -0.77
C TYR A 125 4.80 10.80 -1.60
N TRP A 126 5.41 11.04 -2.76
CA TRP A 126 4.77 11.81 -3.82
C TRP A 126 3.92 10.87 -4.69
N LEU A 127 2.65 11.21 -4.87
CA LEU A 127 1.72 10.48 -5.74
C LEU A 127 1.72 11.14 -7.12
N ASN A 128 2.37 10.49 -8.09
CA ASN A 128 2.48 10.99 -9.46
C ASN A 128 2.10 9.93 -10.48
N ASP A 129 1.27 10.30 -11.45
CA ASP A 129 0.90 9.47 -12.59
C ASP A 129 1.78 9.74 -13.85
N GLY A 130 2.71 10.69 -13.75
CA GLY A 130 3.70 11.01 -14.79
C GLY A 130 5.08 10.37 -14.56
N GLY A 131 6.07 10.82 -15.33
CA GLY A 131 7.47 10.43 -15.17
C GLY A 131 8.09 10.97 -13.89
N SER A 132 8.87 10.13 -13.21
CA SER A 132 9.54 10.45 -11.95
C SER A 132 11.01 10.86 -12.10
N HIS A 133 11.60 10.70 -13.29
CA HIS A 133 13.03 10.89 -13.53
C HIS A 133 13.54 12.28 -13.14
N HIS A 134 12.84 13.34 -13.55
CA HIS A 134 13.21 14.71 -13.21
C HIS A 134 13.08 15.01 -11.72
N PHE A 135 12.05 14.45 -11.06
CA PHE A 135 11.88 14.60 -9.62
C PHE A 135 13.01 13.91 -8.85
N GLY A 136 13.31 12.65 -9.22
CA GLY A 136 14.40 11.89 -8.61
C GLY A 136 15.74 12.61 -8.76
N ALA A 137 16.05 13.08 -9.98
CA ALA A 137 17.26 13.84 -10.25
C ALA A 137 17.32 15.16 -9.46
N ALA A 138 16.24 15.93 -9.43
CA ALA A 138 16.15 17.17 -8.66
C ALA A 138 16.34 16.92 -7.16
N ARG A 139 15.68 15.91 -6.59
CA ARG A 139 15.84 15.54 -5.18
C ARG A 139 17.29 15.15 -4.88
N TYR A 140 17.90 14.31 -5.72
CA TYR A 140 19.29 13.90 -5.57
C TYR A 140 20.26 15.08 -5.61
N GLN A 141 20.03 16.03 -6.52
CA GLN A 141 20.81 17.27 -6.63
C GLN A 141 20.62 18.14 -5.39
N ALA A 142 19.38 18.35 -4.93
CA ALA A 142 19.06 19.12 -3.73
C ALA A 142 19.75 18.54 -2.48
N CYS A 143 19.68 17.22 -2.28
CA CYS A 143 20.37 16.53 -1.18
C CYS A 143 21.88 16.80 -1.19
N ARG A 144 22.54 16.68 -2.36
CA ARG A 144 24.00 16.82 -2.48
C ARG A 144 24.48 18.27 -2.40
N LEU A 145 23.67 19.21 -2.88
CA LEU A 145 23.97 20.63 -2.82
C LEU A 145 23.62 21.24 -1.45
N GLY A 146 22.83 20.54 -0.63
CA GLY A 146 22.31 21.09 0.63
C GLY A 146 21.32 22.24 0.40
N ILE A 147 20.63 22.26 -0.75
CA ILE A 147 19.69 23.31 -1.13
C ILE A 147 18.28 22.86 -0.79
N ALA A 148 17.58 23.66 0.00
CA ALA A 148 16.16 23.46 0.26
C ALA A 148 15.33 23.79 -0.97
N VAL A 149 14.40 22.90 -1.32
CA VAL A 149 13.43 23.06 -2.40
C VAL A 149 12.05 22.82 -1.81
N PRO A 150 11.36 23.89 -1.38
CA PRO A 150 10.03 23.77 -0.78
C PRO A 150 9.00 23.35 -1.83
N LEU A 151 8.17 22.37 -1.47
CA LEU A 151 7.07 21.86 -2.25
C LEU A 151 5.77 22.05 -1.47
N THR A 152 4.69 22.38 -2.17
CA THR A 152 3.38 22.59 -1.57
C THR A 152 2.31 21.82 -2.33
N GLY A 153 1.33 21.28 -1.61
CA GLY A 153 0.25 20.51 -2.21
C GLY A 153 -0.77 20.02 -1.18
N ARG A 154 -1.45 18.93 -1.51
CA ARG A 154 -2.38 18.27 -0.60
C ARG A 154 -1.75 17.00 -0.04
N LEU A 155 -1.85 16.78 1.26
CA LEU A 155 -1.40 15.54 1.91
C LEU A 155 -2.59 14.65 2.27
N CYS A 156 -2.55 13.39 1.85
CA CYS A 156 -3.38 12.32 2.40
C CYS A 156 -2.60 11.65 3.54
N ARG A 157 -2.94 11.95 4.79
CA ARG A 157 -2.35 11.31 5.95
C ARG A 157 -3.18 10.09 6.34
N TYR A 158 -2.54 8.92 6.37
CA TYR A 158 -3.17 7.69 6.80
C TYR A 158 -2.79 7.37 8.24
N GLY A 159 -3.73 6.78 8.98
CA GLY A 159 -3.51 6.39 10.36
C GLY A 159 -4.21 5.08 10.68
N VAL A 160 -3.64 4.32 11.60
CA VAL A 160 -4.22 3.07 12.07
C VAL A 160 -5.28 3.35 13.13
N ASN A 161 -6.47 2.79 12.98
CA ASN A 161 -7.54 2.87 13.97
C ASN A 161 -7.39 1.74 14.99
N VAL A 162 -6.60 1.99 16.04
CA VAL A 162 -6.29 0.99 17.09
C VAL A 162 -7.54 0.36 17.74
N PRO A 163 -8.63 1.10 18.01
CA PRO A 163 -9.88 0.49 18.45
C PRO A 163 -10.43 -0.59 17.49
N MET A 164 -10.35 -0.36 16.17
CA MET A 164 -10.82 -1.33 15.18
C MET A 164 -9.92 -2.55 15.09
N ILE A 165 -8.60 -2.38 15.21
CA ILE A 165 -7.68 -3.53 15.35
C ILE A 165 -8.07 -4.37 16.56
N SER A 166 -8.34 -3.73 17.69
CA SER A 166 -8.70 -4.41 18.93
C SER A 166 -10.02 -5.17 18.78
N ALA A 167 -11.03 -4.55 18.17
CA ALA A 167 -12.31 -5.17 17.89
C ALA A 167 -12.19 -6.40 16.97
N ILE A 168 -11.39 -6.31 15.90
CA ILE A 168 -11.14 -7.46 15.02
C ILE A 168 -10.44 -8.58 15.82
N ARG A 169 -9.40 -8.26 16.60
CA ARG A 169 -8.63 -9.26 17.37
C ARG A 169 -9.40 -9.88 18.54
N GLN A 170 -10.47 -9.25 19.01
CA GLN A 170 -11.37 -9.83 20.02
C GLN A 170 -12.33 -10.86 19.41
N GLN A 171 -12.67 -10.71 18.13
CA GLN A 171 -13.59 -11.59 17.43
C GLN A 171 -12.89 -12.68 16.60
N TRP A 172 -11.65 -12.41 16.16
CA TRP A 172 -10.94 -13.23 15.19
C TRP A 172 -9.46 -13.38 15.53
N HIS A 173 -8.95 -14.58 15.32
CA HIS A 173 -7.54 -14.87 15.15
C HIS A 173 -7.18 -14.77 13.67
N LEU A 174 -6.23 -13.90 13.31
CA LEU A 174 -5.82 -13.68 11.92
C LEU A 174 -4.57 -14.51 11.57
N PHE A 175 -4.61 -15.15 10.40
CA PHE A 175 -3.52 -15.96 9.87
C PHE A 175 -3.27 -15.62 8.40
N ALA A 176 -2.01 -15.70 7.97
CA ALA A 176 -1.66 -15.75 6.56
C ALA A 176 -1.45 -17.21 6.16
N ILE A 177 -2.20 -17.68 5.17
CA ILE A 177 -2.22 -19.10 4.77
C ILE A 177 -2.00 -19.17 3.25
N PRO A 178 -1.25 -20.16 2.74
CA PRO A 178 -1.19 -20.45 1.31
C PRO A 178 -2.61 -20.59 0.72
N ALA A 179 -2.83 -19.96 -0.42
CA ALA A 179 -4.16 -19.85 -1.03
C ALA A 179 -4.69 -21.21 -1.51
N ASP A 180 -3.79 -22.12 -1.88
CA ASP A 180 -4.05 -23.52 -2.24
C ASP A 180 -4.39 -24.37 -1.01
N GLU A 181 -3.72 -24.13 0.13
CA GLU A 181 -4.03 -24.83 1.38
C GLU A 181 -5.36 -24.42 2.00
N LEU A 182 -5.89 -23.23 1.66
CA LEU A 182 -7.16 -22.74 2.20
C LEU A 182 -8.32 -23.72 2.02
N PHE A 183 -8.41 -24.38 0.86
CA PHE A 183 -9.41 -25.42 0.56
C PHE A 183 -8.81 -26.83 0.54
N GLY A 184 -7.56 -26.97 1.01
CA GLY A 184 -6.88 -28.24 1.24
C GLY A 184 -6.80 -28.55 2.74
N SER A 185 -5.59 -28.71 3.26
CA SER A 185 -5.37 -29.18 4.64
C SER A 185 -6.00 -28.28 5.70
N PHE A 186 -6.04 -26.96 5.47
CA PHE A 186 -6.69 -26.02 6.38
C PHE A 186 -8.20 -26.25 6.45
N PHE A 187 -8.86 -26.36 5.30
CA PHE A 187 -10.31 -26.63 5.26
C PHE A 187 -10.65 -27.96 5.92
N ASP A 188 -9.88 -29.01 5.64
CA ASP A 188 -10.10 -30.33 6.22
C ASP A 188 -9.97 -30.31 7.74
N ALA A 189 -8.95 -29.63 8.27
CA ALA A 189 -8.77 -29.44 9.70
C ALA A 189 -9.94 -28.66 10.32
N MET A 190 -10.28 -27.50 9.77
CA MET A 190 -11.38 -26.69 10.29
C MET A 190 -12.72 -27.44 10.24
N ASN A 191 -12.97 -28.21 9.18
CA ASN A 191 -14.18 -29.02 9.06
C ASN A 191 -14.19 -30.19 10.05
N ALA A 192 -13.06 -30.87 10.27
CA ALA A 192 -12.95 -31.99 11.22
C ALA A 192 -13.23 -31.57 12.67
N PHE A 193 -12.84 -30.35 13.04
CA PHE A 193 -13.11 -29.77 14.36
C PHE A 193 -14.42 -28.96 14.43
N GLU A 194 -15.21 -28.93 13.35
CA GLU A 194 -16.40 -28.09 13.23
C GLU A 194 -16.10 -26.61 13.58
N CYS A 195 -14.89 -26.14 13.27
CA CYS A 195 -14.40 -24.82 13.62
C CYS A 195 -14.78 -23.81 12.53
N PRO A 196 -15.57 -22.77 12.86
CA PRO A 196 -15.88 -21.72 11.90
C PRO A 196 -14.63 -20.92 11.52
N PHE A 197 -14.59 -20.42 10.29
CA PHE A 197 -13.55 -19.50 9.84
C PHE A 197 -14.01 -18.62 8.70
N GLY A 198 -13.50 -17.40 8.61
CA GLY A 198 -13.58 -16.53 7.46
C GLY A 198 -12.32 -16.52 6.62
N ASN A 199 -12.44 -16.19 5.34
CA ASN A 199 -11.29 -15.89 4.50
C ASN A 199 -11.49 -14.65 3.64
N SER A 200 -10.38 -13.98 3.34
CA SER A 200 -10.30 -12.83 2.43
C SER A 200 -8.97 -12.79 1.67
N GLY A 201 -8.87 -11.90 0.68
CA GLY A 201 -7.58 -11.51 0.13
C GLY A 201 -6.74 -10.75 1.17
N LEU A 202 -5.41 -10.80 1.00
CA LEU A 202 -4.49 -9.93 1.74
C LEU A 202 -4.61 -8.47 1.26
N PRO A 203 -4.23 -7.49 2.09
CA PRO A 203 -3.99 -6.13 1.61
C PRO A 203 -3.03 -6.12 0.42
N ARG A 204 -3.26 -5.23 -0.56
CA ARG A 204 -2.43 -5.16 -1.77
C ARG A 204 -0.96 -4.89 -1.40
N HIS A 205 -0.06 -5.58 -2.10
CA HIS A 205 1.40 -5.53 -1.90
C HIS A 205 1.87 -5.92 -0.48
N MET A 206 1.03 -6.59 0.32
CA MET A 206 1.49 -7.23 1.56
C MET A 206 2.37 -8.44 1.29
N HIS A 207 2.14 -9.12 0.15
CA HIS A 207 2.88 -10.29 -0.30
C HIS A 207 3.14 -10.18 -1.81
N ASP A 208 4.31 -10.63 -2.23
CA ASP A 208 4.74 -10.65 -3.63
C ASP A 208 4.72 -12.09 -4.13
N THR A 209 3.60 -12.47 -4.76
CA THR A 209 3.39 -13.82 -5.29
C THR A 209 4.40 -14.16 -6.40
N ASP A 210 4.76 -13.19 -7.24
CA ASP A 210 5.66 -13.41 -8.38
C ASP A 210 7.07 -13.73 -7.91
N LYS A 211 7.53 -13.07 -6.83
CA LYS A 211 8.83 -13.38 -6.21
C LYS A 211 8.83 -14.65 -5.38
N SER A 212 7.76 -14.93 -4.66
CA SER A 212 7.71 -16.05 -3.71
C SER A 212 7.26 -17.37 -4.33
N GLY A 213 6.58 -17.33 -5.48
CA GLY A 213 5.96 -18.49 -6.11
C GLY A 213 4.72 -19.04 -5.37
N VAL A 214 4.32 -18.43 -4.25
CA VAL A 214 3.21 -18.88 -3.39
C VAL A 214 2.20 -17.76 -3.24
N ALA A 215 0.94 -18.01 -3.57
CA ALA A 215 -0.14 -17.06 -3.30
C ALA A 215 -0.59 -17.21 -1.85
N LEU A 216 -0.81 -16.10 -1.13
CA LEU A 216 -1.28 -16.11 0.26
C LEU A 216 -2.67 -15.46 0.39
N LYS A 217 -3.44 -15.92 1.38
CA LYS A 217 -4.74 -15.37 1.78
C LYS A 217 -4.79 -15.10 3.28
N THR A 218 -5.74 -14.26 3.70
CA THR A 218 -6.04 -14.07 5.12
C THR A 218 -7.08 -15.10 5.56
N GLY A 219 -6.75 -15.89 6.58
CA GLY A 219 -7.71 -16.68 7.37
C GLY A 219 -8.09 -15.92 8.65
N LEU A 220 -9.35 -15.98 9.04
CA LEU A 220 -9.89 -15.46 10.30
C LEU A 220 -10.59 -16.61 11.01
N ALA A 221 -10.13 -17.05 12.17
CA ALA A 221 -10.76 -18.14 12.96
C ALA A 221 -11.17 -17.68 14.35
#